data_AF-A0A7C1X0N5-F1
#
_entry.id   AF-A0A7C1X0N5-F1
#
_cell.length_a   1.000
_cell.length_b   1.000
_cell.length_c   1.000
_cell.angle_alpha   90.00
_cell.angle_beta   90.00
_cell.angle_gamma   90.00
#
_symmetry.space_group_name_H-M   'P 1'
#
loop_
_entity.id
_entity.type
_entity.pdbx_description
1 polymer ?
#
loop_
_entity_poly.entity_id
_entity_poly.type
_entity_poly.pdbx_seq_one_letter_code
_entity_poly.pdbx_strand_id
1 'polypeptide(L)'
;MDPCTTFRNRWMELALDADRRSAWEQGCEHLTSCSACREWVEARSFQVRALSSLTRRSLPGELSQVVGSDLSEREAALARVLRSLPRMEAPAALDRAVASSLRSTAGVSHTGRGKLDPARSRKSVRALAYETVPPVLERLVDEELAAPGRHLAERFVGGLERVPAPAALDRRVSGLFRRPAPRRLAAALAVAASLVLVWRFAIPREPTFERTLRRVHVQDPGQLGSVARGLVEGLGGGVPSAVNLRPGEER
;
A
#
# COMPACT_ATOMS: atom_id res chain seq x y z
N MET A 1 -11.80 -5.05 -14.01
CA MET A 1 -11.48 -4.19 -12.85
C MET A 1 -11.57 -2.75 -13.31
N ASP A 2 -12.03 -1.83 -12.47
CA ASP A 2 -12.11 -0.40 -12.79
C ASP A 2 -10.68 0.19 -12.86
N PRO A 3 -10.29 0.84 -13.98
CA PRO A 3 -8.94 1.40 -14.15
C PRO A 3 -8.57 2.40 -13.05
N CYS A 4 -9.54 3.15 -12.52
CA CYS A 4 -9.29 4.09 -11.42
C CYS A 4 -8.92 3.36 -10.12
N THR A 5 -9.59 2.24 -9.84
CA THR A 5 -9.30 1.41 -8.68
C THR A 5 -7.90 0.78 -8.77
N THR A 6 -7.54 0.23 -9.94
CA THR A 6 -6.19 -0.32 -10.17
C THR A 6 -5.12 0.76 -10.03
N PHE A 7 -5.34 1.95 -10.59
CA PHE A 7 -4.43 3.09 -10.46
C PHE A 7 -4.24 3.51 -8.99
N ARG A 8 -5.33 3.67 -8.23
CA ARG A 8 -5.28 4.09 -6.82
C ARG A 8 -4.54 3.09 -5.94
N ASN A 9 -4.76 1.79 -6.15
CA ASN A 9 -4.07 0.75 -5.40
C ASN A 9 -2.56 0.75 -5.70
N ARG A 10 -2.19 0.81 -6.99
CA ARG A 10 -0.79 0.87 -7.42
C ARG A 10 -0.08 2.11 -6.89
N TRP A 11 -0.76 3.26 -6.87
CA TRP A 11 -0.20 4.47 -6.28
C TRP A 11 -0.07 4.33 -4.74
N MET A 12 -1.02 3.75 -4.02
CA MET A 12 -0.84 3.50 -2.58
C MET A 12 0.38 2.62 -2.27
N GLU A 13 0.63 1.58 -3.08
CA GLU A 13 1.81 0.71 -2.95
C GLU A 13 3.10 1.51 -3.17
N LEU A 14 3.17 2.28 -4.26
CA LEU A 14 4.36 3.05 -4.61
C LEU A 14 4.60 4.28 -3.70
N ALA A 15 3.58 4.79 -3.02
CA ALA A 15 3.72 5.90 -2.05
C ALA A 15 4.52 5.50 -0.80
N LEU A 16 4.51 4.20 -0.48
CA LEU A 16 5.22 3.61 0.65
C LEU A 16 6.68 3.35 0.33
N ASP A 17 7.02 3.15 -0.95
CA ASP A 17 8.40 2.97 -1.37
C ASP A 17 9.15 4.31 -1.49
N ALA A 18 10.48 4.25 -1.31
CA ALA A 18 11.36 5.40 -1.40
C ALA A 18 11.42 6.01 -2.81
N ASP A 19 11.05 5.24 -3.85
CA ASP A 19 11.12 5.66 -5.25
C ASP A 19 9.80 6.26 -5.76
N ARG A 20 9.36 7.35 -5.14
CA ARG A 20 8.14 8.08 -5.56
C ARG A 20 8.24 8.67 -6.98
N ARG A 21 9.44 8.76 -7.55
CA ARG A 21 9.68 9.45 -8.82
C ARG A 21 9.24 8.58 -10.00
N SER A 22 9.61 7.30 -10.00
CA SER A 22 9.18 6.34 -11.02
C SER A 22 7.66 6.09 -11.00
N ALA A 23 7.05 6.13 -9.81
CA ALA A 23 5.61 6.04 -9.62
C ALA A 23 4.84 7.18 -10.28
N TRP A 24 5.38 8.39 -10.18
CA TRP A 24 4.78 9.58 -10.77
C TRP A 24 4.81 9.50 -12.30
N GLU A 25 5.93 9.10 -12.88
CA GLU A 25 6.10 8.97 -14.33
C GLU A 25 5.12 7.97 -14.96
N GLN A 26 4.92 6.82 -14.31
CA GLN A 26 3.94 5.81 -14.77
C GLN A 26 2.48 6.25 -14.56
N GLY A 27 2.22 7.13 -13.60
CA GLY A 27 0.88 7.60 -13.26
C GLY A 27 0.38 8.81 -14.07
N CYS A 28 1.29 9.56 -14.71
CA CYS A 28 0.97 10.82 -15.39
C CYS A 28 -0.10 10.69 -16.47
N GLU A 29 -0.07 9.63 -17.29
CA GLU A 29 -1.04 9.45 -18.39
C GLU A 29 -2.48 9.24 -17.88
N HIS A 30 -2.65 8.56 -16.75
CA HIS A 30 -3.98 8.40 -16.15
C HIS A 30 -4.47 9.70 -15.48
N LEU A 31 -3.54 10.45 -14.85
CA LEU A 31 -3.88 11.70 -14.17
C LEU A 31 -4.26 12.84 -15.14
N THR A 32 -3.74 12.83 -16.37
CA THR A 32 -4.16 13.79 -17.40
C THR A 32 -5.57 13.50 -17.90
N SER A 33 -5.96 12.22 -17.99
CA SER A 33 -7.26 11.77 -18.50
C SER A 33 -8.38 11.69 -17.45
N CYS A 34 -8.06 11.56 -16.15
CA CYS A 34 -9.06 11.39 -15.08
C CYS A 34 -8.91 12.44 -13.97
N SER A 35 -9.80 13.44 -13.94
CA SER A 35 -9.82 14.51 -12.92
C SER A 35 -10.09 13.98 -11.50
N ALA A 36 -10.97 12.98 -11.35
CA ALA A 36 -11.28 12.39 -10.06
C ALA A 36 -10.08 11.67 -9.42
N CYS A 37 -9.19 11.07 -10.24
CA CYS A 37 -7.95 10.50 -9.75
C CYS A 37 -6.93 11.58 -9.40
N ARG A 38 -6.87 12.68 -10.16
CA ARG A 38 -6.01 13.84 -9.87
C ARG A 38 -6.32 14.49 -8.53
N GLU A 39 -7.58 14.83 -8.29
CA GLU A 39 -8.02 15.41 -7.00
C GLU A 39 -7.72 14.47 -5.83
N TRP A 40 -7.93 13.16 -6.02
CA TRP A 40 -7.61 12.16 -5.00
C TRP A 40 -6.10 12.11 -4.69
N VAL A 41 -5.24 12.18 -5.71
CA VAL A 41 -3.77 12.21 -5.54
C VAL A 41 -3.33 13.48 -4.83
N GLU A 42 -3.89 14.64 -5.19
CA GLU A 42 -3.58 15.91 -4.54
C GLU A 42 -3.99 15.90 -3.06
N ALA A 43 -5.20 15.42 -2.76
CA ALA A 43 -5.69 15.27 -1.39
C ALA A 43 -4.81 14.32 -0.57
N ARG A 44 -4.39 13.18 -1.14
CA ARG A 44 -3.48 12.25 -0.45
C ARG A 44 -2.09 12.81 -0.27
N SER A 45 -1.55 13.50 -1.26
CA SER A 45 -0.25 14.16 -1.17
C SER A 45 -0.25 15.27 -0.11
N PHE A 46 -1.36 16.00 0.03
CA PHE A 46 -1.56 16.94 1.12
C PHE A 46 -1.56 16.25 2.48
N GLN A 47 -2.31 15.15 2.64
CA GLN A 47 -2.36 14.39 3.89
C GLN A 47 -0.99 13.80 4.27
N VAL A 48 -0.25 13.23 3.31
CA VAL A 48 1.10 12.71 3.56
C VAL A 48 2.04 13.83 3.99
N ARG A 49 1.97 15.01 3.34
CA ARG A 49 2.75 16.18 3.76
C ARG A 49 2.38 16.64 5.18
N ALA A 50 1.09 16.76 5.47
CA ALA A 50 0.60 17.14 6.79
C ALA A 50 1.09 16.16 7.88
N LEU A 51 0.95 14.85 7.65
CA LEU A 51 1.45 13.82 8.55
C LEU A 51 2.98 13.87 8.70
N SER A 52 3.71 14.11 7.61
CA SER A 52 5.18 14.21 7.64
C SER A 52 5.69 15.48 8.32
N SER A 53 4.88 16.53 8.36
CA SER A 53 5.19 17.79 9.07
C SER A 53 4.92 17.72 10.56
N LEU A 54 4.20 16.70 11.04
CA LEU A 54 4.04 16.49 12.48
C LEU A 54 5.41 16.22 13.10
N THR A 55 5.74 16.96 14.15
CA THR A 55 6.98 16.76 14.90
C THR A 55 7.07 15.31 15.35
N ARG A 56 8.09 14.60 14.87
CA ARG A 56 8.33 13.21 15.28
C ARG A 56 8.66 13.20 16.76
N ARG A 57 7.73 12.72 17.57
CA ARG A 57 8.05 12.32 18.94
C ARG A 57 8.77 10.98 18.90
N SER A 58 9.87 10.88 19.64
CA SER A 58 10.50 9.60 19.88
C SER A 58 9.48 8.63 20.47
N LEU A 59 9.51 7.39 19.98
CA LEU A 59 8.72 6.32 20.59
C LEU A 59 9.20 6.16 22.03
N PRO A 60 8.31 6.11 23.04
CA PRO A 60 8.69 5.71 24.39
C PRO A 60 9.49 4.41 24.36
N GLY A 61 10.58 4.32 25.12
CA GLY A 61 11.47 3.16 25.09
C GLY A 61 10.76 1.84 25.38
N GLU A 62 9.74 1.88 26.24
CA GLU A 62 8.85 0.76 26.56
C GLU A 62 8.12 0.22 25.33
N LEU A 63 7.62 1.10 24.46
CA LEU A 63 6.95 0.70 23.22
C LEU A 63 7.93 0.06 22.23
N SER A 64 9.16 0.57 22.15
CA SER A 64 10.19 -0.04 21.31
C SER A 64 10.54 -1.45 21.78
N GLN A 65 10.58 -1.68 23.09
CA GLN A 65 10.80 -3.00 23.67
C GLN A 65 9.63 -3.94 23.40
N VAL A 66 8.38 -3.50 23.61
CA VAL A 66 7.19 -4.32 23.35
C VAL A 66 7.08 -4.69 21.87
N VAL A 67 7.28 -3.74 20.96
CA VAL A 67 7.26 -4.02 19.51
C VAL A 67 8.41 -4.95 19.13
N GLY A 68 9.60 -4.76 19.70
CA GLY A 68 10.75 -5.65 19.48
C GLY A 68 10.50 -7.07 19.95
N SER A 69 9.89 -7.26 21.12
CA SER A 69 9.55 -8.59 21.65
C SER A 69 8.46 -9.26 20.83
N ASP A 70 7.40 -8.54 20.45
CA ASP A 70 6.31 -9.07 19.63
C ASP A 70 6.81 -9.52 18.25
N LEU A 71 7.67 -8.72 17.62
CA LEU A 71 8.26 -9.07 16.32
C LEU A 71 9.17 -10.29 16.47
N SER A 72 10.01 -10.34 17.50
CA SER A 72 10.90 -11.47 17.76
C SER A 72 10.12 -12.77 18.04
N GLU A 73 9.01 -12.68 18.77
CA GLU A 73 8.13 -13.84 19.02
C GLU A 73 7.45 -14.31 17.74
N ARG A 74 6.97 -13.39 16.90
CA ARG A 74 6.39 -13.71 15.59
C ARG A 74 7.41 -14.33 14.64
N GLU A 75 8.63 -13.80 14.60
CA GLU A 75 9.73 -14.39 13.83
C GLU A 75 10.07 -15.79 14.32
N ALA A 76 10.15 -16.00 15.63
CA ALA A 76 10.38 -17.32 16.21
C ALA A 76 9.23 -18.30 15.92
N ALA A 77 7.98 -17.83 15.95
CA ALA A 77 6.81 -18.61 15.56
C ALA A 77 6.85 -18.99 14.08
N LEU A 78 7.15 -18.04 13.19
CA LEU A 78 7.29 -18.28 11.76
C LEU A 78 8.44 -19.25 11.46
N ALA A 79 9.59 -19.09 12.12
CA ALA A 79 10.72 -20.01 11.99
C ALA A 79 10.40 -21.42 12.49
N ARG A 80 9.51 -21.57 13.50
CA ARG A 80 9.00 -22.87 13.94
C ARG A 80 8.07 -23.48 12.89
N VAL A 81 7.14 -22.70 12.34
CA VAL A 81 6.23 -23.16 11.27
C VAL A 81 7.05 -23.62 10.06
N LEU A 82 8.00 -22.81 9.59
CA LEU A 82 8.87 -23.16 8.45
C LEU A 82 9.71 -24.42 8.72
N ARG A 83 10.16 -24.63 9.95
CA ARG A 83 10.87 -25.86 10.35
C ARG A 83 9.95 -27.08 10.45
N SER A 84 8.67 -26.86 10.78
CA SER A 84 7.67 -27.93 10.88
C SER A 84 7.11 -28.37 9.54
N LEU A 85 7.25 -27.54 8.49
CA LEU A 85 6.90 -27.93 7.14
C LEU A 85 7.81 -29.10 6.72
N PRO A 86 7.25 -30.24 6.27
CA PRO A 86 8.05 -31.33 5.76
C PRO A 86 8.88 -30.79 4.60
N ARG A 87 10.20 -30.96 4.68
CA ARG A 87 11.07 -30.72 3.53
C ARG A 87 10.63 -31.72 2.46
N MET A 88 9.82 -31.25 1.52
CA MET A 88 9.60 -32.01 0.29
C MET A 88 10.97 -32.14 -0.34
N GLU A 89 11.48 -33.37 -0.37
CA GLU A 89 12.68 -33.68 -1.15
C GLU A 89 12.46 -33.11 -2.55
N ALA A 90 13.46 -32.38 -3.06
CA ALA A 90 13.42 -31.90 -4.42
C ALA A 90 13.06 -33.11 -5.31
N PRO A 91 12.04 -33.02 -6.18
CA PRO A 91 11.56 -34.19 -6.90
C PRO A 91 12.74 -34.87 -7.57
N ALA A 92 12.97 -36.16 -7.34
CA ALA A 92 14.10 -36.90 -7.93
C ALA A 92 14.13 -36.81 -9.48
N ALA A 93 13.05 -36.36 -10.10
CA ALA A 93 13.00 -35.95 -11.50
C ALA A 93 13.87 -34.71 -11.81
N LEU A 94 13.89 -33.70 -10.93
CA LEU A 94 14.72 -32.50 -11.05
C LEU A 94 16.20 -32.85 -10.93
N ASP A 95 16.59 -33.66 -9.92
CA ASP A 95 17.97 -34.11 -9.76
C ASP A 95 18.45 -34.91 -10.98
N ARG A 96 17.58 -35.78 -11.53
CA ARG A 96 17.86 -36.51 -12.76
C ARG A 96 17.98 -35.59 -13.97
N ALA A 97 17.13 -34.57 -14.10
CA ALA A 97 17.18 -33.59 -15.18
C ALA A 97 18.46 -32.73 -15.13
N VAL A 98 18.85 -32.27 -13.93
CA VAL A 98 20.10 -31.54 -13.71
C VAL A 98 21.30 -32.44 -14.00
N ALA A 99 21.30 -33.69 -13.51
CA ALA A 99 22.36 -34.65 -13.78
C ALA A 99 22.45 -35.07 -15.26
N SER A 100 21.33 -35.09 -16.00
CA SER A 100 21.35 -35.30 -17.46
C SER A 100 21.89 -34.09 -18.21
N SER A 101 21.49 -32.88 -17.82
CA SER A 101 21.97 -31.64 -18.46
C SER A 101 23.46 -31.42 -18.21
N LEU A 102 23.94 -31.74 -17.01
CA LEU A 102 25.37 -31.76 -16.69
C LEU A 102 26.13 -32.81 -17.51
N ARG A 103 25.55 -34.00 -17.73
CA ARG A 103 26.19 -35.04 -18.56
C ARG A 103 26.21 -34.71 -20.05
N SER A 104 25.16 -34.08 -20.58
CA SER A 104 25.12 -33.65 -21.98
C SER A 104 26.07 -32.47 -22.24
N THR A 105 26.15 -31.51 -21.32
CA THR A 105 27.09 -30.38 -21.42
C THR A 105 28.54 -30.79 -21.15
N ALA A 106 28.78 -31.82 -20.33
CA ALA A 106 30.11 -32.33 -20.04
C ALA A 106 30.79 -33.07 -21.19
N GLY A 107 30.13 -33.27 -22.34
CA GLY A 107 30.75 -33.68 -23.60
C GLY A 107 31.73 -34.84 -23.43
N VAL A 108 31.19 -36.07 -23.45
CA VAL A 108 31.92 -37.34 -23.40
C VAL A 108 33.14 -37.35 -24.34
N SER A 109 34.31 -37.00 -23.84
CA SER A 109 35.57 -37.56 -24.31
C SER A 109 35.84 -38.80 -23.48
N HIS A 110 35.41 -39.95 -24.00
CA HIS A 110 35.49 -41.25 -23.33
C HIS A 110 36.89 -41.86 -23.25
N THR A 111 37.94 -41.10 -23.56
CA THR A 111 39.31 -41.62 -23.57
C THR A 111 39.97 -41.42 -22.21
N GLY A 112 39.74 -42.38 -21.31
CA GLY A 112 40.72 -42.81 -20.30
C GLY A 112 41.01 -41.85 -19.14
N ARG A 113 40.47 -42.16 -17.96
CA ARG A 113 41.06 -41.97 -16.62
C ARG A 113 41.76 -40.61 -16.36
N GLY A 114 41.26 -39.51 -16.95
CA GLY A 114 41.75 -38.16 -16.72
C GLY A 114 41.12 -37.57 -15.47
N LYS A 115 41.94 -37.14 -14.51
CA LYS A 115 41.51 -36.32 -13.37
C LYS A 115 40.67 -35.15 -13.90
N LEU A 116 39.44 -34.97 -13.40
CA LEU A 116 38.62 -33.81 -13.73
C LEU A 116 39.40 -32.55 -13.36
N ASP A 117 39.77 -31.77 -14.37
CA ASP A 117 40.41 -30.47 -14.16
C ASP A 117 39.38 -29.50 -13.51
N PRO A 118 39.61 -29.06 -12.26
CA PRO A 118 38.69 -28.18 -11.54
C PRO A 118 38.47 -26.84 -12.25
N ALA A 119 39.40 -26.41 -13.11
CA ALA A 119 39.24 -25.20 -13.91
C ALA A 119 38.14 -25.36 -14.98
N ARG A 120 38.00 -26.56 -15.57
CA ARG A 120 36.98 -26.86 -16.58
C ARG A 120 35.59 -26.98 -15.96
N SER A 121 35.49 -27.58 -14.77
CA SER A 121 34.25 -27.66 -13.97
C SER A 121 33.69 -26.28 -13.63
N ARG A 122 34.55 -25.34 -13.21
CA ARG A 122 34.12 -23.94 -12.95
C ARG A 122 33.61 -23.24 -14.21
N LYS A 123 34.17 -23.56 -15.38
CA LYS A 123 33.75 -22.99 -16.66
C LYS A 123 32.40 -23.54 -17.13
N SER A 124 32.13 -24.83 -16.92
CA SER A 124 30.82 -25.43 -17.20
C SER A 124 29.73 -24.97 -16.22
N VAL A 125 30.05 -24.80 -14.93
CA VAL A 125 29.11 -24.21 -13.95
C VAL A 125 28.80 -22.76 -14.31
N ARG A 126 29.79 -21.98 -14.76
CA ARG A 126 29.53 -20.64 -15.31
C ARG A 126 28.70 -20.69 -16.59
N ALA A 127 28.90 -21.68 -17.46
CA ALA A 127 28.09 -21.82 -18.69
C ALA A 127 26.61 -22.14 -18.38
N LEU A 128 26.35 -22.98 -17.37
CA LEU A 128 24.99 -23.25 -16.86
C LEU A 128 24.37 -22.03 -16.16
N ALA A 129 25.18 -21.15 -15.57
CA ALA A 129 24.70 -19.88 -15.02
C ALA A 129 24.20 -18.89 -16.10
N TYR A 130 24.44 -19.17 -17.38
CA TYR A 130 23.95 -18.37 -18.52
C TYR A 130 22.92 -19.12 -19.38
N GLU A 131 22.48 -20.31 -18.97
CA GLU A 131 21.36 -20.96 -19.65
C GLU A 131 20.13 -20.12 -19.36
N THR A 132 19.67 -19.43 -20.41
CA THR A 132 18.76 -18.30 -20.34
C THR A 132 17.54 -18.73 -19.54
N VAL A 133 17.35 -18.12 -18.37
CA VAL A 133 16.18 -18.37 -17.55
C VAL A 133 14.98 -18.13 -18.47
N PRO A 134 14.08 -19.12 -18.64
CA PRO A 134 12.92 -18.94 -19.50
C PRO A 134 12.25 -17.60 -19.16
N PRO A 135 11.91 -16.75 -20.15
CA PRO A 135 11.43 -15.39 -19.89
C PRO A 135 10.16 -15.36 -19.01
N VAL A 136 9.46 -16.50 -18.92
CA VAL A 136 8.34 -16.70 -18.01
C VAL A 136 8.79 -16.70 -16.54
N LEU A 137 9.93 -17.30 -16.20
CA LEU A 137 10.47 -17.30 -14.84
C LEU A 137 11.01 -15.92 -14.46
N GLU A 138 11.67 -15.20 -15.37
CA GLU A 138 12.05 -13.81 -15.13
C GLU A 138 10.80 -12.95 -14.86
N ARG A 139 9.76 -13.06 -15.71
CA ARG A 139 8.50 -12.34 -15.49
C ARG A 139 7.85 -12.69 -14.14
N LEU A 140 7.83 -13.98 -13.76
CA LEU A 140 7.25 -14.41 -12.49
C LEU A 140 8.06 -13.94 -11.29
N VAL A 141 9.39 -13.91 -11.40
CA VAL A 141 10.27 -13.36 -10.36
C VAL A 141 10.07 -11.86 -10.24
N ASP A 142 9.98 -11.12 -11.35
CA ASP A 142 9.70 -9.69 -11.34
C ASP A 142 8.31 -9.38 -10.77
N GLU A 143 7.28 -10.16 -11.13
CA GLU A 143 5.94 -10.07 -10.54
C GLU A 143 5.97 -10.35 -9.02
N GLU A 144 6.73 -11.35 -8.57
CA GLU A 144 6.86 -11.71 -7.16
C GLU A 144 7.63 -10.65 -6.36
N LEU A 145 8.70 -10.10 -6.93
CA LEU A 145 9.52 -9.04 -6.33
C LEU A 145 8.81 -7.69 -6.31
N ALA A 146 7.87 -7.43 -7.23
CA ALA A 146 7.06 -6.22 -7.23
C ALA A 146 6.05 -6.18 -6.07
N ALA A 147 5.62 -7.35 -5.56
CA ALA A 147 4.63 -7.42 -4.48
C ALA A 147 4.91 -8.58 -3.50
N PRO A 148 6.06 -8.58 -2.79
CA PRO A 148 6.49 -9.73 -1.98
C PRO A 148 5.51 -10.05 -0.85
N GLY A 149 4.93 -9.01 -0.23
CA GLY A 149 3.94 -9.19 0.84
C GLY A 149 2.66 -9.88 0.36
N ARG A 150 2.21 -9.60 -0.87
CA ARG A 150 1.01 -10.21 -1.45
C ARG A 150 1.23 -11.68 -1.75
N HIS A 151 2.33 -12.03 -2.41
CA HIS A 151 2.62 -13.41 -2.77
C HIS A 151 2.91 -14.30 -1.55
N LEU A 152 3.58 -13.76 -0.53
CA LEU A 152 3.72 -14.43 0.76
C LEU A 152 2.34 -14.68 1.39
N ALA A 153 1.48 -13.66 1.47
CA ALA A 153 0.13 -13.82 2.03
C ALA A 153 -0.70 -14.85 1.24
N GLU A 154 -0.65 -14.84 -0.09
CA GLU A 154 -1.35 -15.81 -0.93
C GLU A 154 -0.81 -17.24 -0.74
N ARG A 155 0.51 -17.44 -0.63
CA ARG A 155 1.11 -18.75 -0.32
C ARG A 155 0.73 -19.24 1.07
N PHE A 156 0.78 -18.36 2.08
CA PHE A 156 0.38 -18.69 3.44
C PHE A 156 -1.11 -19.06 3.50
N VAL A 157 -1.99 -18.26 2.90
CA VAL A 157 -3.44 -18.52 2.89
C VAL A 157 -3.78 -19.76 2.06
N GLY A 158 -3.06 -20.00 0.95
CA GLY A 158 -3.24 -21.17 0.10
C GLY A 158 -2.81 -22.48 0.77
N GLY A 159 -1.81 -22.43 1.65
CA GLY A 159 -1.30 -23.59 2.39
C GLY A 159 -2.02 -23.89 3.71
N LEU A 160 -2.88 -22.99 4.19
CA LEU A 160 -3.72 -23.27 5.35
C LEU A 160 -4.73 -24.36 5.01
N GLU A 161 -4.78 -25.41 5.83
CA GLU A 161 -5.81 -26.42 5.76
C GLU A 161 -7.17 -25.71 5.82
N ARG A 162 -7.99 -25.89 4.79
CA ARG A 162 -9.30 -25.26 4.69
C ARG A 162 -10.24 -25.99 5.63
N VAL A 163 -10.22 -25.60 6.90
CA VAL A 163 -11.21 -26.06 7.86
C VAL A 163 -12.57 -25.48 7.42
N PRO A 164 -13.60 -26.32 7.23
CA PRO A 164 -14.92 -25.84 6.88
C PRO A 164 -15.40 -24.84 7.93
N ALA A 165 -15.85 -23.66 7.48
CA ALA A 165 -16.35 -22.65 8.38
C ALA A 165 -17.52 -23.23 9.21
N PRO A 166 -17.59 -22.98 10.53
CA PRO A 166 -18.71 -23.44 11.34
C PRO A 166 -20.03 -22.98 10.71
N ALA A 167 -21.02 -23.86 10.60
CA ALA A 167 -22.28 -23.57 9.90
C ALA A 167 -22.97 -22.27 10.40
N ALA A 168 -22.77 -21.90 11.67
CA ALA A 168 -23.26 -20.65 12.23
C ALA A 168 -22.56 -19.40 11.65
N LEU A 169 -21.24 -19.47 11.42
CA LEU A 169 -20.46 -18.40 10.80
C LEU A 169 -20.81 -18.30 9.31
N ASP A 170 -20.93 -19.44 8.63
CA ASP A 170 -21.27 -19.48 7.21
C ASP A 170 -22.65 -18.88 6.93
N ARG A 171 -23.64 -19.14 7.80
CA ARG A 171 -24.96 -18.48 7.75
C ARG A 171 -24.89 -16.97 8.00
N ARG A 172 -24.03 -16.50 8.92
CA ARG A 172 -23.85 -15.06 9.19
C ARG A 172 -23.17 -14.35 8.02
N VAL A 173 -22.09 -14.92 7.50
CA VAL A 173 -21.35 -14.39 6.34
C VAL A 173 -22.24 -14.40 5.11
N SER A 174 -22.91 -15.51 4.82
CA SER A 174 -23.88 -15.60 3.71
C SER A 174 -25.06 -14.64 3.88
N GLY A 175 -25.44 -14.30 5.12
CA GLY A 175 -26.44 -13.27 5.42
C GLY A 175 -25.95 -11.86 5.13
N LEU A 176 -24.68 -11.55 5.44
CA LEU A 176 -24.05 -10.26 5.16
C LEU A 176 -23.77 -10.05 3.65
N PHE A 177 -23.42 -11.12 2.94
CA PHE A 177 -23.18 -11.10 1.50
C PHE A 177 -24.40 -11.46 0.65
N ARG A 178 -25.55 -11.78 1.28
CA ARG A 178 -26.85 -11.80 0.60
C ARG A 178 -27.15 -10.37 0.18
N ARG A 179 -26.71 -10.04 -1.05
CA ARG A 179 -27.05 -8.77 -1.70
C ARG A 179 -28.55 -8.53 -1.47
N PRO A 180 -28.95 -7.41 -0.85
CA PRO A 180 -30.35 -7.12 -0.69
C PRO A 180 -30.96 -7.13 -2.09
N ALA A 181 -32.01 -7.93 -2.27
CA ALA A 181 -32.71 -8.02 -3.53
C ALA A 181 -33.01 -6.59 -4.05
N PRO A 182 -32.88 -6.34 -5.37
CA PRO A 182 -32.80 -5.00 -5.97
C PRO A 182 -34.01 -4.09 -5.72
N ARG A 183 -35.07 -4.59 -5.08
CA ARG A 183 -36.27 -3.84 -4.72
C ARG A 183 -36.00 -2.66 -3.78
N ARG A 184 -35.01 -2.74 -2.88
CA ARG A 184 -34.66 -1.62 -1.98
C ARG A 184 -33.80 -0.54 -2.66
N LEU A 185 -33.00 -0.91 -3.65
CA LEU A 185 -32.21 0.04 -4.44
C LEU A 185 -33.10 0.89 -5.37
N ALA A 186 -34.15 0.29 -5.95
CA ALA A 186 -35.13 1.03 -6.75
C ALA A 186 -35.85 2.12 -5.93
N ALA A 187 -36.22 1.82 -4.69
CA ALA A 187 -36.84 2.81 -3.79
C ALA A 187 -35.87 3.93 -3.38
N ALA A 188 -34.61 3.58 -3.06
CA ALA A 188 -33.60 4.57 -2.71
C ALA A 188 -33.25 5.50 -3.89
N LEU A 189 -33.19 4.95 -5.11
CA LEU A 189 -32.96 5.74 -6.33
C LEU A 189 -34.16 6.67 -6.65
N ALA A 190 -35.38 6.21 -6.42
CA ALA A 190 -36.58 7.06 -6.58
C ALA A 190 -36.57 8.25 -5.62
N VAL A 191 -36.21 8.03 -4.35
CA VAL A 191 -36.09 9.11 -3.36
C VAL A 191 -34.96 10.07 -3.73
N ALA A 192 -33.78 9.56 -4.12
CA ALA A 192 -32.66 10.40 -4.53
C ALA A 192 -32.99 11.26 -5.77
N ALA A 193 -33.66 10.69 -6.77
CA ALA A 193 -34.09 11.43 -7.96
C ALA A 193 -35.08 12.56 -7.61
N SER A 194 -36.01 12.29 -6.69
CA SER A 194 -36.95 13.31 -6.22
C SER A 194 -36.26 14.46 -5.47
N LEU A 195 -35.24 14.16 -4.67
CA LEU A 195 -34.43 15.17 -3.96
C LEU A 195 -33.62 16.05 -4.91
N VAL A 196 -33.06 15.48 -5.98
CA VAL A 196 -32.33 16.24 -7.01
C VAL A 196 -33.27 17.17 -7.78
N LEU A 197 -34.48 16.73 -8.11
CA LEU A 197 -35.48 17.56 -8.76
C LEU A 197 -35.93 18.71 -7.85
N VAL A 198 -36.21 18.44 -6.58
CA VAL A 198 -36.55 19.51 -5.61
C VAL A 198 -35.39 20.49 -5.45
N TRP A 199 -34.15 20.01 -5.31
CA TRP A 199 -32.98 20.89 -5.19
C TRP A 199 -32.78 21.77 -6.43
N ARG A 200 -33.02 21.24 -7.63
CA ARG A 200 -32.84 21.97 -8.89
C ARG A 200 -33.93 23.01 -9.16
N PHE A 201 -35.15 22.82 -8.64
CA PHE A 201 -36.27 23.73 -8.88
C PHE A 201 -36.61 24.63 -7.68
N ALA A 202 -36.31 24.21 -6.46
CA ALA A 202 -36.64 24.95 -5.24
C ALA A 202 -35.51 25.84 -4.72
N ILE A 203 -34.28 25.73 -5.25
CA ILE A 203 -33.25 26.72 -4.98
C ILE A 203 -33.46 27.89 -5.93
N PRO A 204 -33.97 29.04 -5.46
CA PRO A 204 -33.94 30.25 -6.26
C PRO A 204 -32.49 30.51 -6.64
N ARG A 205 -32.22 30.62 -7.95
CA ARG A 205 -30.92 31.03 -8.45
C ARG A 205 -30.60 32.37 -7.80
N GLU A 206 -29.73 32.34 -6.78
CA GLU A 206 -29.25 33.58 -6.18
C GLU A 206 -28.63 34.43 -7.29
N PRO A 207 -28.91 35.74 -7.29
CA PRO A 207 -28.28 36.66 -8.23
C PRO A 207 -26.77 36.51 -8.08
N THR A 208 -26.07 36.45 -9.20
CA THR A 208 -24.61 36.41 -9.28
C THR A 208 -24.01 37.52 -8.44
N PHE A 209 -23.65 37.21 -7.20
CA PHE A 209 -22.83 38.07 -6.37
C PHE A 209 -21.42 38.03 -6.97
N GLU A 210 -21.07 39.08 -7.70
CA GLU A 210 -19.68 39.44 -7.95
C GLU A 210 -18.96 39.51 -6.60
N ARG A 211 -18.28 38.43 -6.25
CA ARG A 211 -17.39 38.39 -5.09
C ARG A 211 -16.17 39.25 -5.40
N THR A 212 -16.30 40.54 -5.20
CA THR A 212 -15.14 41.43 -5.05
C THR A 212 -14.43 41.04 -3.76
N LEU A 213 -13.39 40.22 -3.89
CA LEU A 213 -12.50 39.88 -2.78
C LEU A 213 -11.74 41.13 -2.36
N ARG A 214 -12.32 41.91 -1.44
CA ARG A 214 -11.64 43.04 -0.83
C ARG A 214 -10.65 42.50 0.19
N ARG A 215 -9.36 42.60 -0.12
CA ARG A 215 -8.29 42.40 0.88
C ARG A 215 -8.46 43.45 1.97
N VAL A 216 -8.90 43.02 3.15
CA VAL A 216 -8.88 43.85 4.35
C VAL A 216 -7.58 43.52 5.10
N HIS A 217 -6.71 44.51 5.20
CA HIS A 217 -5.50 44.39 6.01
C HIS A 217 -5.88 44.75 7.45
N VAL A 218 -5.90 43.74 8.32
CA VAL A 218 -6.22 43.92 9.74
C VAL A 218 -4.89 44.01 10.48
N GLN A 219 -4.58 45.18 11.04
CA GLN A 219 -3.34 45.41 11.80
C GLN A 219 -3.40 44.86 13.23
N ASP A 220 -4.60 44.62 13.76
CA ASP A 220 -4.81 44.12 15.10
C ASP A 220 -5.63 42.81 15.09
N PRO A 221 -5.04 41.65 15.46
CA PRO A 221 -5.75 40.37 15.51
C PRO A 221 -6.93 40.36 16.49
N GLY A 222 -7.01 41.31 17.42
CA GLY A 222 -8.17 41.53 18.29
C GLY A 222 -9.45 41.89 17.54
N GLN A 223 -9.34 42.43 16.32
CA GLN A 223 -10.51 42.78 15.48
C GLN A 223 -11.01 41.63 14.61
N LEU A 224 -10.31 40.49 14.58
CA LEU A 224 -10.80 39.30 13.88
C LEU A 224 -11.95 38.68 14.67
N GLY A 225 -13.06 38.40 13.98
CA GLY A 225 -14.17 37.63 14.55
C GLY A 225 -13.73 36.25 15.03
N SER A 226 -14.46 35.67 15.99
CA SER A 226 -14.09 34.41 16.67
C SER A 226 -13.76 33.26 15.71
N VAL A 227 -14.45 33.15 14.58
CA VAL A 227 -14.20 32.14 13.55
C VAL A 227 -12.87 32.36 12.83
N ALA A 228 -12.58 33.60 12.44
CA ALA A 228 -11.31 33.94 11.77
C ALA A 228 -10.13 33.76 12.74
N ARG A 229 -10.33 34.07 14.03
CA ARG A 229 -9.33 33.85 15.08
C ARG A 229 -9.00 32.37 15.26
N GLY A 230 -10.01 31.51 15.33
CA GLY A 230 -9.79 30.04 15.41
C GLY A 230 -9.11 29.47 14.17
N LEU A 231 -9.36 30.03 12.99
CA LEU A 231 -8.68 29.62 11.75
C LEU A 231 -7.21 30.04 11.72
N VAL A 232 -6.89 31.25 12.19
CA VAL A 232 -5.51 31.73 12.30
C VAL A 232 -4.75 30.97 13.38
N GLU A 233 -5.36 30.70 14.54
CA GLU A 233 -4.78 29.90 15.62
C GLU A 233 -4.54 28.44 15.19
N GLY A 234 -5.47 27.85 14.42
CA GLY A 234 -5.32 26.50 13.87
C GLY A 234 -4.25 26.38 12.79
N LEU A 235 -4.04 27.43 11.97
CA LEU A 235 -2.99 27.47 10.96
C LEU A 235 -1.62 27.86 11.53
N GLY A 236 -1.58 28.55 12.68
CA GLY A 236 -0.37 29.03 13.35
C GLY A 236 0.40 27.97 14.15
N GLY A 237 -0.05 26.71 14.16
CA GLY A 237 0.69 25.62 14.79
C GLY A 237 0.73 25.63 16.32
N GLY A 238 -0.20 26.35 16.98
CA GLY A 238 -0.44 26.21 18.42
C GLY A 238 0.77 26.48 19.30
N VAL A 239 1.54 27.54 19.05
CA VAL A 239 2.46 28.05 20.07
C VAL A 239 1.59 28.82 21.07
N PRO A 240 1.39 28.36 22.32
CA PRO A 240 0.66 29.15 23.29
C PRO A 240 1.43 30.45 23.50
N SER A 241 0.83 31.57 23.12
CA SER A 241 1.29 32.89 23.54
C SER A 241 1.39 32.86 25.06
N ALA A 242 2.62 32.87 25.57
CA ALA A 242 2.89 33.14 26.97
C ALA A 242 2.34 34.54 27.25
N VAL A 243 1.14 34.59 27.81
CA VAL A 243 0.57 35.78 28.41
C VAL A 243 1.52 36.17 29.54
N ASN A 244 2.33 37.19 29.28
CA ASN A 244 3.11 37.88 30.29
C ASN A 244 2.12 38.45 31.31
N LEU A 245 1.86 37.71 32.39
CA LEU A 245 1.23 38.24 33.58
C LEU A 245 2.22 39.23 34.19
N ARG A 246 1.95 40.50 33.95
CA ARG A 246 2.64 41.63 34.58
C ARG A 246 2.40 41.51 36.10
N PRO A 247 3.44 41.32 36.94
CA PRO A 247 3.25 41.32 38.38
C PRO A 247 2.85 42.73 38.82
N GLY A 248 1.90 42.79 39.74
CA GLY A 248 1.22 44.01 40.16
C GLY A 248 2.16 45.05 40.78
N GLU A 249 1.81 46.31 40.51
CA GLU A 249 2.15 47.46 41.35
C GLU A 249 1.50 47.25 42.73
N GLU A 250 2.33 47.02 43.74
CA GLU A 250 1.95 47.28 45.14
C GLU A 250 2.00 48.79 45.38
N ARG A 251 0.91 49.30 45.97
CA ARG A 251 0.80 50.65 46.53
C ARG A 251 1.45 50.71 47.90
#